data_AF-A0ABD5XLR5-F1
#
_entry.id   AF-A0ABD5XLR5-F1
#
_cell.length_a   1.000
_cell.length_b   1.000
_cell.length_c   1.000
_cell.angle_alpha   90.00
_cell.angle_beta   90.00
_cell.angle_gamma   90.00
#
_symmetry.space_group_name_H-M   'P 1'
#
loop_
_entity.id
_entity.type
_entity.pdbx_description
1 polymer ?
#
loop_
_entity_poly.entity_id
_entity_poly.type
_entity_poly.pdbx_seq_one_letter_code
_entity_poly.pdbx_strand_id
1 'polypeptide(L)'
;METRRGEPPSDPTALFRAIVSKLRETRGGVHQHRMAQALLQKDANGSRLVGLDADTERAVFFNPASRTLELIPFDREGTHEERAEVLSRRLSDPSSWVEANAAGLSWVHPHFRWVCGLDDAGWS
;
A
#
# COMPACT_ATOMS: atom_id res chain seq x y z
N MET A 1 -28.08 -9.50 8.84
CA MET A 1 -27.40 -9.77 7.56
C MET A 1 -26.25 -8.79 7.43
N GLU A 2 -25.09 -9.14 7.99
CA GLU A 2 -23.87 -8.34 7.84
C GLU A 2 -23.13 -8.87 6.62
N THR A 3 -23.21 -8.17 5.50
CA THR A 3 -22.30 -8.42 4.38
C THR A 3 -20.89 -8.14 4.87
N ARG A 4 -20.02 -9.16 4.96
CA ARG A 4 -18.57 -8.98 5.09
C ARG A 4 -18.11 -8.13 3.90
N ARG A 5 -17.95 -6.82 4.11
CA ARG A 5 -17.50 -5.88 3.07
C ARG A 5 -15.97 -5.88 3.07
N GLY A 6 -15.40 -6.33 1.95
CA GLY A 6 -13.95 -6.41 1.75
C GLY A 6 -13.32 -7.71 2.25
N GLU A 7 -13.86 -8.87 1.87
CA GLU A 7 -13.15 -10.14 2.06
C GLU A 7 -11.94 -10.15 1.12
N PRO A 8 -10.69 -10.12 1.61
CA PRO A 8 -9.54 -10.01 0.74
C PRO A 8 -9.29 -11.37 0.09
N PRO A 9 -9.16 -11.49 -1.24
CA PRO A 9 -8.40 -12.57 -1.81
C PRO A 9 -6.97 -12.07 -1.98
N SER A 10 -6.28 -11.79 -0.88
CA SER A 10 -4.87 -11.44 -0.98
C SER A 10 -4.08 -12.74 -0.92
N ASP A 11 -4.13 -13.53 -1.99
CA ASP A 11 -3.04 -14.48 -2.26
C ASP A 11 -1.73 -13.68 -2.08
N PRO A 12 -0.92 -13.97 -1.04
CA PRO A 12 0.30 -13.20 -0.78
C PRO A 12 1.23 -13.19 -1.99
N THR A 13 1.14 -14.25 -2.82
CA THR A 13 1.86 -14.37 -4.08
C THR A 13 1.35 -13.36 -5.11
N ALA A 14 0.03 -13.20 -5.25
CA ALA A 14 -0.56 -12.22 -6.15
C ALA A 14 -0.23 -10.78 -5.74
N LEU A 15 -0.32 -10.47 -4.44
CA LEU A 15 0.05 -9.16 -3.90
C LEU A 15 1.53 -8.86 -4.14
N PHE A 16 2.41 -9.81 -3.84
CA PHE A 16 3.84 -9.71 -4.12
C PHE A 16 4.11 -9.45 -5.61
N ARG A 17 3.50 -10.23 -6.51
CA ARG A 17 3.65 -10.07 -7.95
C ARG A 17 3.17 -8.70 -8.43
N ALA A 18 2.06 -8.20 -7.89
CA ALA A 18 1.52 -6.88 -8.25
C ALA A 18 2.49 -5.76 -7.86
N ILE A 19 3.06 -5.81 -6.65
CA ILE A 19 4.06 -4.83 -6.21
C ILE A 19 5.33 -4.94 -7.06
N VAL A 20 5.82 -6.15 -7.33
CA VAL A 20 7.02 -6.34 -8.20
C VAL A 20 6.78 -5.80 -9.61
N SER A 21 5.60 -6.06 -10.20
CA SER A 21 5.24 -5.51 -11.52
C SER A 21 5.28 -3.99 -11.48
N LYS A 22 4.62 -3.40 -10.48
CA LYS A 22 4.57 -1.95 -10.34
C LYS A 22 5.96 -1.34 -10.19
N LEU A 23 6.79 -1.92 -9.32
CA LEU A 23 8.16 -1.47 -9.12
C LEU A 23 9.00 -1.60 -10.39
N ARG A 24 8.76 -2.58 -11.27
CA ARG A 24 9.49 -2.67 -12.56
C ARG A 24 9.06 -1.59 -13.54
N GLU A 25 7.79 -1.18 -13.51
CA GLU A 25 7.25 -0.12 -14.37
C GLU A 25 7.82 1.25 -14.00
N THR A 26 7.95 1.54 -12.71
CA THR A 26 8.32 2.87 -12.19
C THR A 26 9.78 2.98 -11.76
N ARG A 27 10.37 1.88 -11.28
CA ARG A 27 11.76 1.81 -10.81
C ARG A 27 12.58 0.81 -11.62
N GLY A 28 13.46 1.34 -12.47
CA GLY A 28 14.51 0.53 -13.11
C GLY A 28 15.41 -0.16 -12.06
N GLY A 29 16.03 -1.29 -12.42
CA GLY A 29 16.97 -2.02 -11.56
C GLY A 29 16.64 -3.51 -11.40
N VAL A 30 17.32 -4.19 -10.47
CA VAL A 30 17.22 -5.66 -10.26
C VAL A 30 16.72 -6.07 -8.87
N HIS A 31 16.40 -5.10 -8.00
CA HIS A 31 16.10 -5.34 -6.58
C HIS A 31 14.61 -5.32 -6.23
N GLN A 32 13.71 -5.27 -7.23
CA GLN A 32 12.26 -5.10 -7.00
C GLN A 32 11.66 -6.22 -6.12
N HIS A 33 12.16 -7.45 -6.23
CA HIS A 33 11.72 -8.55 -5.37
C HIS A 33 12.05 -8.31 -3.89
N ARG A 34 13.25 -7.82 -3.58
CA ARG A 34 13.66 -7.51 -2.20
C ARG A 34 12.88 -6.33 -1.65
N MET A 35 12.67 -5.30 -2.48
CA MET A 35 11.87 -4.13 -2.12
C MET A 35 10.42 -4.53 -1.81
N ALA A 36 9.79 -5.34 -2.67
CA ALA A 36 8.44 -5.86 -2.43
C ALA A 36 8.37 -6.70 -1.15
N GLN A 37 9.39 -7.53 -0.89
CA GLN A 37 9.47 -8.31 0.34
C GLN A 37 9.55 -7.42 1.59
N ALA A 38 10.36 -6.36 1.57
CA ALA A 38 10.46 -5.42 2.69
C ALA A 38 9.12 -4.75 3.00
N LEU A 39 8.41 -4.29 1.96
CA LEU A 39 7.09 -3.69 2.12
C LEU A 39 6.07 -4.67 2.74
N LEU A 40 6.03 -5.91 2.26
CA LEU A 40 5.10 -6.92 2.76
C LEU A 40 5.48 -7.46 4.13
N GLN A 41 6.76 -7.50 4.48
CA GLN A 41 7.19 -7.84 5.83
C GLN A 41 6.68 -6.80 6.83
N LYS A 42 6.74 -5.51 6.48
CA LYS A 42 6.18 -4.44 7.31
C LYS A 42 4.65 -4.51 7.40
N ASP A 43 3.98 -4.82 6.28
CA ASP A 43 2.53 -5.06 6.24
C ASP A 43 2.11 -6.23 7.16
N ALA A 44 2.90 -7.30 7.18
CA ALA A 44 2.67 -8.44 8.06
C ALA A 44 2.98 -8.14 9.55
N ASN A 45 3.87 -7.18 9.83
CA ASN A 45 4.32 -6.84 11.18
C ASN A 45 3.47 -5.75 11.87
N GLY A 46 2.24 -5.53 11.41
CA GLY A 46 1.23 -4.73 12.12
C GLY A 46 1.07 -3.29 11.63
N SER A 47 1.91 -2.82 10.72
CA SER A 47 1.55 -1.68 9.86
C SER A 47 0.75 -2.20 8.67
N ARG A 48 -0.04 -1.37 8.01
CA ARG A 48 -0.84 -1.76 6.86
C ARG A 48 -0.41 -0.99 5.62
N LEU A 49 0.02 -1.68 4.58
CA LEU A 49 0.38 -1.06 3.31
C LEU A 49 -0.88 -0.52 2.63
N VAL A 50 -0.86 0.76 2.30
CA VAL A 50 -1.98 1.48 1.68
C VAL A 50 -1.72 1.72 0.20
N GLY A 51 -0.51 2.13 -0.16
CA GLY A 51 -0.16 2.45 -1.54
C GLY A 51 1.31 2.80 -1.73
N LEU A 52 1.68 3.10 -2.96
CA LEU A 52 2.99 3.61 -3.35
C LEU A 52 2.85 5.01 -3.92
N ASP A 53 3.79 5.90 -3.59
CA ASP A 53 3.82 7.24 -4.17
C ASP A 53 4.09 7.21 -5.69
N ALA A 54 3.99 8.37 -6.33
CA ALA A 54 4.08 8.52 -7.79
C ALA A 54 5.33 7.84 -8.38
N ASP A 55 6.48 8.03 -7.73
CA ASP A 55 7.78 7.52 -8.19
C ASP A 55 8.13 6.16 -7.57
N THR A 56 7.26 5.62 -6.72
CA THR A 56 7.45 4.40 -5.92
C THR A 56 8.72 4.41 -5.06
N GLU A 57 9.16 5.59 -4.65
CA GLU A 57 10.29 5.77 -3.74
C GLU A 57 9.88 5.68 -2.27
N ARG A 58 8.59 5.96 -2.02
CA ARG A 58 8.01 5.93 -0.69
C ARG A 58 6.70 5.15 -0.72
N ALA A 59 6.45 4.44 0.37
CA ALA A 59 5.25 3.67 0.57
C ALA A 59 4.40 4.31 1.65
N VAL A 60 3.09 4.32 1.42
CA VAL A 60 2.11 4.80 2.39
C VAL A 60 1.72 3.64 3.28
N PHE A 61 1.94 3.78 4.58
CA PHE A 61 1.52 2.82 5.60
C PHE A 61 0.53 3.47 6.57
N PHE A 62 -0.48 2.70 6.97
CA PHE A 62 -1.30 3.02 8.13
C PHE A 62 -0.80 2.23 9.33
N ASN A 63 -0.46 2.91 10.43
CA ASN A 63 -0.10 2.28 11.69
C ASN A 63 -1.31 2.28 12.63
N PRO A 64 -1.95 1.11 12.89
CA PRO A 64 -3.11 1.03 13.75
C PRO A 64 -2.82 1.37 15.22
N ALA A 65 -1.60 1.11 15.70
CA ALA A 65 -1.23 1.34 17.10
C ALA A 65 -1.17 2.84 17.43
N SER A 66 -0.60 3.64 16.53
CA SER A 66 -0.51 5.11 16.67
C SER A 66 -1.63 5.86 15.97
N ARG A 67 -2.47 5.17 15.18
CA ARG A 67 -3.54 5.76 14.36
C ARG A 67 -3.01 6.84 13.41
N THR A 68 -1.86 6.57 12.80
CA THR A 68 -1.15 7.47 11.89
C THR A 68 -1.07 6.88 10.49
N LEU A 69 -1.01 7.77 9.50
CA LEU A 69 -0.73 7.41 8.12
C LEU A 69 0.59 8.08 7.75
N GLU A 70 1.52 7.27 7.27
CA GLU A 70 2.95 7.58 7.19
C GLU A 70 3.46 7.29 5.79
N LEU A 71 4.28 8.20 5.26
CA LEU A 71 4.98 8.03 3.99
C LEU A 71 6.44 7.68 4.30
N ILE A 72 6.82 6.45 3.93
CA ILE A 72 8.07 5.84 4.39
C ILE A 72 8.94 5.51 3.19
N PRO A 73 10.17 6.06 3.08
CA PRO A 73 11.12 5.67 2.05
C PRO A 73 11.49 4.20 2.15
N PHE A 74 11.74 3.57 1.00
CA PHE A 74 12.22 2.20 0.95
C PHE A 74 13.13 1.94 -0.26
N ASP A 75 14.04 0.99 -0.09
CA ASP A 75 14.96 0.55 -1.12
C ASP A 75 15.32 -0.95 -0.96
N ARG A 76 16.45 -1.37 -1.54
CA ARG A 76 16.94 -2.75 -1.51
C ARG A 76 17.31 -3.26 -0.11
N GLU A 77 17.51 -2.37 0.86
CA GLU A 77 17.92 -2.68 2.23
C GLU A 77 16.73 -2.72 3.20
N GLY A 78 15.62 -2.08 2.86
CA GLY A 78 14.39 -2.16 3.64
C GLY A 78 13.54 -0.90 3.58
N THR A 79 12.66 -0.77 4.56
CA THR A 79 11.95 0.48 4.89
C THR A 79 12.80 1.31 5.83
N HIS A 80 12.73 2.64 5.70
CA HIS A 80 13.51 3.61 6.46
C HIS A 80 12.59 4.44 7.35
N GLU A 81 12.10 3.85 8.45
CA GLU A 81 11.15 4.48 9.38
C GLU A 81 11.68 5.77 10.02
N GLU A 82 13.00 5.91 10.17
CA GLU A 82 13.61 7.11 10.73
C GLU A 82 13.44 8.34 9.84
N ARG A 83 13.07 8.13 8.56
CA ARG A 83 12.76 9.16 7.57
C ARG A 83 11.27 9.23 7.25
N ALA A 84 10.42 8.61 8.06
CA ALA A 84 8.98 8.61 7.85
C ALA A 84 8.40 10.03 7.98
N GLU A 85 7.58 10.42 7.01
CA GLU A 85 6.76 11.62 7.07
C GLU A 85 5.34 11.25 7.51
N VAL A 86 4.80 11.97 8.51
CA VAL A 86 3.42 11.73 8.96
C VAL A 86 2.45 12.53 8.09
N LEU A 87 1.69 11.84 7.24
CA LEU A 87 0.68 12.42 6.36
C LEU A 87 -0.61 12.78 7.08
N SER A 88 -1.01 11.95 8.07
CA SER A 88 -2.22 12.19 8.85
C SER A 88 -2.16 11.51 10.22
N ARG A 89 -2.94 12.05 11.17
CA ARG A 89 -2.99 11.59 12.57
C ARG A 89 -4.43 11.36 13.01
N ARG A 90 -4.59 10.51 14.03
CA ARG A 90 -5.86 10.19 14.68
C ARG A 90 -6.89 9.54 13.74
N LEU A 91 -6.43 8.87 12.71
CA LEU A 91 -7.28 8.14 11.77
C LEU A 91 -7.82 6.86 12.45
N SER A 92 -9.12 6.62 12.35
CA SER A 92 -9.71 5.32 12.72
C SER A 92 -9.59 4.31 11.59
N ASP A 93 -9.65 4.79 10.35
CA ASP A 93 -9.60 3.99 9.13
C ASP A 93 -8.91 4.82 8.02
N PRO A 94 -7.99 4.24 7.22
CA PRO A 94 -7.29 4.98 6.17
C PRO A 94 -8.10 5.15 4.88
N SER A 95 -9.28 4.53 4.72
CA SER A 95 -9.97 4.48 3.41
C SER A 95 -10.42 5.85 2.92
N SER A 96 -10.86 6.75 3.80
CA SER A 96 -11.20 8.13 3.41
C SER A 96 -9.98 8.94 2.96
N TRP A 97 -8.79 8.65 3.50
CA TRP A 97 -7.56 9.26 3.00
C TRP A 97 -7.22 8.72 1.61
N VAL A 98 -7.40 7.41 1.38
CA VAL A 98 -7.19 6.79 0.07
C VAL A 98 -8.11 7.40 -0.98
N GLU A 99 -9.42 7.49 -0.71
CA GLU A 99 -10.40 8.09 -1.61
C GLU A 99 -9.98 9.50 -2.06
N ALA A 100 -9.50 10.33 -1.14
CA ALA A 100 -9.09 11.70 -1.44
C ALA A 100 -7.72 11.82 -2.16
N ASN A 101 -6.83 10.83 -2.03
CA ASN A 101 -5.43 10.92 -2.48
C ASN A 101 -5.03 9.89 -3.54
N ALA A 102 -5.92 8.96 -3.92
CA ALA A 102 -5.62 7.87 -4.83
C ALA A 102 -5.05 8.33 -6.18
N ALA A 103 -5.50 9.47 -6.70
CA ALA A 103 -5.01 10.03 -7.95
C ALA A 103 -3.51 10.39 -7.94
N GLY A 104 -2.94 10.64 -6.76
CA GLY A 104 -1.50 10.91 -6.58
C GLY A 104 -0.66 9.67 -6.32
N LEU A 105 -1.28 8.49 -6.20
CA LEU A 105 -0.60 7.23 -5.94
C LEU A 105 -0.37 6.50 -7.26
N SER A 106 0.83 5.98 -7.44
CA SER A 106 1.13 5.14 -8.61
C SER A 106 0.49 3.75 -8.49
N TRP A 107 0.18 3.35 -7.26
CA TRP A 107 -0.48 2.08 -6.93
C TRP A 107 -1.22 2.17 -5.61
N VAL A 108 -2.42 1.59 -5.58
CA VAL A 108 -3.25 1.45 -4.38
C VAL A 108 -3.37 -0.04 -4.03
N HIS A 109 -3.18 -0.34 -2.76
CA HIS A 109 -3.30 -1.70 -2.25
C HIS A 109 -4.70 -2.27 -2.54
N PRO A 110 -4.82 -3.52 -3.04
CA PRO A 110 -6.09 -4.08 -3.49
C PRO A 110 -7.25 -3.95 -2.51
N HIS A 111 -6.97 -4.07 -1.21
CA HIS A 111 -7.98 -3.87 -0.17
C HIS A 111 -8.69 -2.51 -0.19
N PHE A 112 -8.07 -1.45 -0.74
CA PHE A 112 -8.65 -0.11 -0.80
C PHE A 112 -9.12 0.27 -2.20
N ARG A 113 -9.14 -0.65 -3.16
CA ARG A 113 -9.56 -0.32 -4.54
C ARG A 113 -11.04 0.01 -4.65
N TRP A 114 -11.89 -0.61 -3.82
CA TRP A 114 -13.32 -0.31 -3.75
C TRP A 114 -13.61 1.18 -3.47
N VAL A 115 -12.84 1.86 -2.59
CA VAL A 115 -13.07 3.29 -2.33
C VAL A 115 -12.67 4.18 -3.49
N CYS A 116 -11.82 3.69 -4.39
CA CYS A 116 -11.43 4.42 -5.59
C CYS A 116 -12.37 4.17 -6.78
N GLY A 117 -13.44 3.37 -6.61
CA GLY A 117 -14.26 2.89 -7.72
C GLY A 117 -13.50 1.95 -8.67
N LEU A 118 -12.38 1.37 -8.22
CA LEU A 118 -11.51 0.50 -9.03
C LEU A 118 -11.96 -0.98 -9.01
N ASP A 119 -12.95 -1.33 -8.18
CA ASP A 119 -13.52 -2.68 -8.13
C ASP A 119 -14.72 -2.87 -9.07
N ASP A 120 -15.14 -1.84 -9.82
CA ASP A 120 -16.19 -1.90 -10.86
C ASP A 120 -15.73 -2.55 -12.19
N ALA A 121 -14.71 -3.41 -12.15
CA ALA A 121 -14.33 -4.29 -13.25
C ALA A 121 -14.77 -5.74 -12.96
N GLY A 122 -16.05 -5.92 -12.70
CA GLY A 122 -16.68 -7.20 -12.34
C GLY A 122 -17.84 -7.60 -13.27
N TRP A 123 -17.46 -8.08 -14.47
CA TRP A 123 -18.13 -9.10 -15.31
C TRP A 123 -19.54 -8.79 -15.87
N SER A 124 -19.61 -8.60 -17.20
CA SER A 124 -20.76 -9.00 -18.03
C SER A 124 -20.57 -10.45 -18.48
#